data_AF-A0A0X3YDR1-F1
#
_entry.id   AF-A0A0X3YDR1-F1
#
_cell.length_a   1.000
_cell.length_b   1.000
_cell.length_c   1.000
_cell.angle_alpha   90.00
_cell.angle_beta   90.00
_cell.angle_gamma   90.00
#
_symmetry.space_group_name_H-M   'P 1'
#
loop_
_entity.id
_entity.type
_entity.pdbx_description
1 polymer ?
#
loop_
_entity_poly.entity_id
_entity_poly.type
_entity_poly.pdbx_seq_one_letter_code
_entity_poly.pdbx_strand_id
1 'polypeptide(L)'
;MFRIFGLLLTLVFLQGCNVANEIETLSDNTGQELVWTFIQFNVPEEGGNIESYYYFAEVAKPLLEKINGNKLTNGFIYLQNVHYWGSDDVIYAFKDKENAGSILFRIEDIRKLKTLNNAPIVGQGIEQYAEDIVEQLKDLDPANAQG
;
A
#
# COMPACT_ATOMS: atom_id res chain seq x y z
N MET A 1 13.53 -46.88 -13.36
CA MET A 1 13.97 -45.66 -12.63
C MET A 1 13.68 -44.35 -13.36
N PHE A 2 13.84 -44.26 -14.69
CA PHE A 2 13.60 -43.00 -15.45
C PHE A 2 12.17 -42.44 -15.44
N ARG A 3 11.14 -43.27 -15.20
CA ARG A 3 9.73 -42.80 -15.17
C ARG A 3 9.36 -41.99 -13.92
N ILE A 4 10.03 -42.26 -12.79
CA ILE A 4 9.77 -41.55 -11.53
C ILE A 4 10.39 -40.15 -11.56
N PHE A 5 11.54 -40.00 -12.23
CA PHE A 5 12.24 -38.72 -12.34
C PHE A 5 11.47 -37.70 -13.19
N GLY A 6 10.80 -38.16 -14.27
CA GLY A 6 9.92 -37.30 -15.07
C GLY A 6 8.69 -36.81 -14.30
N LEU A 7 8.11 -37.66 -13.45
CA LEU A 7 6.95 -37.31 -12.64
C LEU A 7 7.30 -36.30 -11.53
N LEU A 8 8.48 -36.44 -10.92
CA LEU A 8 8.98 -35.52 -9.90
C LEU A 8 9.24 -34.12 -10.47
N LEU A 9 9.77 -34.05 -11.71
CA LEU A 9 10.08 -32.79 -12.39
C LEU A 9 8.81 -31.98 -12.68
N THR A 10 7.71 -32.64 -13.08
CA THR A 10 6.41 -31.99 -13.30
C THR A 10 5.74 -31.46 -12.03
N LEU A 11 6.02 -32.06 -10.86
CA LEU A 11 5.48 -31.61 -9.56
C LEU A 11 6.17 -30.34 -9.03
N VAL A 12 7.43 -30.10 -9.41
CA VAL A 12 8.19 -28.90 -9.02
C VAL A 12 7.71 -27.65 -9.78
N PHE A 13 7.26 -27.80 -11.03
CA PHE A 13 6.73 -26.67 -11.81
C PHE A 13 5.33 -26.19 -11.36
N LEU A 14 4.61 -26.97 -10.56
CA LEU A 14 3.28 -26.61 -10.06
C LEU A 14 3.31 -25.76 -8.77
N GLN A 15 4.47 -25.61 -8.11
CA GLN A 15 4.59 -24.78 -6.90
C GLN A 15 4.89 -23.29 -7.20
N GLY A 16 5.06 -22.92 -8.48
CA GLY A 16 5.45 -21.57 -8.89
C GLY A 16 4.31 -20.58 -9.13
N CYS A 17 3.05 -21.00 -9.04
CA CYS A 17 1.90 -20.11 -9.24
C CYS A 17 1.18 -19.86 -7.91
N ASN A 18 1.66 -18.89 -7.13
CA ASN A 18 0.88 -18.31 -6.03
C ASN A 18 -0.19 -17.31 -6.54
N VAL A 19 -0.67 -17.52 -7.76
CA VAL A 19 -1.67 -16.69 -8.45
C VAL A 19 -3.01 -16.70 -7.71
N ALA A 20 -3.29 -17.77 -6.95
CA ALA A 20 -4.50 -17.87 -6.13
C ALA A 20 -4.59 -16.74 -5.08
N ASN A 21 -3.48 -16.44 -4.40
CA ASN A 21 -3.44 -15.37 -3.40
C ASN A 21 -3.55 -13.98 -4.04
N GLU A 22 -2.94 -13.78 -5.22
CA GLU A 22 -2.99 -12.51 -5.95
C GLU A 22 -4.42 -12.18 -6.43
N ILE A 23 -5.16 -13.18 -6.92
CA ILE A 23 -6.55 -13.00 -7.38
C ILE A 23 -7.52 -12.76 -6.22
N GLU A 24 -7.31 -13.41 -5.06
CA GLU A 24 -8.15 -13.22 -3.88
C GLU A 24 -8.08 -11.79 -3.33
N THR A 25 -6.96 -11.07 -3.53
CA THR A 25 -6.85 -9.66 -3.13
C THR A 25 -7.59 -8.68 -4.07
N LEU A 26 -7.80 -9.07 -5.33
CA LEU A 26 -8.50 -8.26 -6.34
C LEU A 26 -10.01 -8.53 -6.36
N SER A 27 -10.42 -9.74 -6.01
CA SER A 27 -11.82 -10.13 -5.94
C SER A 27 -12.42 -9.67 -4.60
N ASP A 28 -13.30 -8.67 -4.67
CA ASP A 28 -14.37 -8.38 -3.70
C ASP A 28 -14.14 -7.28 -2.64
N ASN A 29 -13.57 -6.13 -3.02
CA ASN A 29 -13.61 -4.91 -2.19
C ASN A 29 -14.89 -4.05 -2.40
N THR A 30 -15.84 -4.50 -3.23
CA THR A 30 -17.05 -3.73 -3.56
C THR A 30 -18.07 -3.83 -2.44
N GLY A 31 -18.27 -2.75 -1.69
CA GLY A 31 -19.23 -2.70 -0.56
C GLY A 31 -18.63 -2.99 0.82
N GLN A 32 -17.30 -3.09 0.93
CA GLN A 32 -16.61 -3.18 2.22
C GLN A 32 -16.47 -1.81 2.90
N GLU A 33 -16.40 -1.80 4.24
CA GLU A 33 -16.10 -0.59 5.02
C GLU A 33 -14.72 -0.05 4.62
N LEU A 34 -14.67 1.19 4.13
CA LEU A 34 -13.43 1.90 3.80
C LEU A 34 -13.01 2.79 4.97
N VAL A 35 -11.70 2.84 5.23
CA VAL A 35 -11.12 3.69 6.27
C VAL A 35 -9.94 4.49 5.73
N TRP A 36 -9.82 5.73 6.18
CA TRP A 36 -8.69 6.59 5.85
C TRP A 36 -7.42 6.06 6.47
N THR A 37 -6.36 6.01 5.68
CA THR A 37 -5.11 5.36 6.06
C THR A 37 -3.95 6.13 5.45
N PHE A 38 -2.97 6.48 6.27
CA PHE A 38 -1.64 6.84 5.82
C PHE A 38 -0.85 5.58 5.48
N ILE A 39 -0.21 5.55 4.32
CA ILE A 39 0.59 4.41 3.84
C ILE A 39 1.88 4.93 3.21
N GLN A 40 3.00 4.37 3.66
CA GLN A 40 4.30 4.54 3.04
C GLN A 40 4.64 3.29 2.23
N PHE A 41 5.02 3.47 0.97
CA PHE A 41 5.57 2.43 0.11
C PHE A 41 7.05 2.67 -0.17
N ASN A 42 7.83 1.61 -0.23
CA ASN A 42 9.22 1.62 -0.68
C ASN A 42 9.32 0.71 -1.90
N VAL A 43 9.29 1.29 -3.10
CA VAL A 43 9.24 0.56 -4.37
C VAL A 43 10.64 0.46 -4.96
N PRO A 44 11.13 -0.75 -5.31
CA PRO A 44 12.40 -0.91 -5.98
C PRO A 44 12.32 -0.45 -7.44
N GLU A 45 13.27 0.36 -7.88
CA GLU A 45 13.41 0.82 -9.27
C GLU A 45 14.46 0.01 -10.05
N GLU A 46 14.40 0.12 -11.38
CA GLU A 46 15.47 -0.36 -12.26
C GLU A 46 16.79 0.33 -11.90
N GLY A 47 17.81 -0.45 -11.53
CA GLY A 47 19.10 0.06 -11.06
C GLY A 47 19.35 -0.09 -9.57
N GLY A 48 18.39 -0.64 -8.81
CA GLY A 48 18.57 -0.99 -7.39
C GLY A 48 18.35 0.17 -6.42
N ASN A 49 17.85 1.31 -6.92
CA ASN A 49 17.35 2.40 -6.09
C ASN A 49 15.99 2.02 -5.49
N ILE A 50 15.63 2.65 -4.37
CA ILE A 50 14.32 2.50 -3.75
C ILE A 50 13.66 3.88 -3.75
N GLU A 51 12.49 3.99 -4.37
CA GLU A 51 11.68 5.20 -4.32
C GLU A 51 10.64 5.07 -3.19
N SER A 52 10.47 6.14 -2.41
CA SER A 52 9.53 6.17 -1.28
C SER A 52 8.33 7.04 -1.60
N TYR A 53 7.14 6.50 -1.40
CA TYR A 53 5.87 7.17 -1.66
C TYR A 53 5.03 7.27 -0.40
N TYR A 54 4.37 8.42 -0.21
CA TYR A 54 3.66 8.77 1.02
C TYR A 54 2.23 9.20 0.69
N TYR A 55 1.27 8.32 0.95
CA TYR A 55 -0.11 8.53 0.57
C TYR A 55 -1.06 8.52 1.77
N PHE A 56 -2.12 9.31 1.65
CA PHE A 56 -3.34 9.18 2.42
C PHE A 56 -4.43 8.68 1.48
N ALA A 57 -5.06 7.57 1.82
CA ALA A 57 -6.09 6.98 0.97
C ALA A 57 -7.12 6.23 1.79
N GLU A 58 -8.27 5.99 1.17
CA GLU A 58 -9.27 5.06 1.65
C GLU A 58 -8.91 3.63 1.22
N VAL A 59 -8.91 2.72 2.18
CA VAL A 59 -8.61 1.30 1.98
C VAL A 59 -9.68 0.45 2.67
N ALA A 60 -9.99 -0.70 2.08
CA ALA A 60 -10.86 -1.68 2.69
C ALA A 60 -10.32 -2.14 4.05
N LYS A 61 -11.09 -1.91 5.12
CA LYS A 61 -10.73 -2.28 6.49
C LYS A 61 -10.40 -3.77 6.66
N PRO A 62 -11.15 -4.73 6.07
CA PRO A 62 -10.79 -6.15 6.15
C PRO A 62 -9.41 -6.47 5.57
N LEU A 63 -9.00 -5.76 4.52
CA LEU A 63 -7.66 -5.90 3.94
C LEU A 63 -6.58 -5.40 4.92
N LEU A 64 -6.80 -4.23 5.53
CA LEU A 64 -5.88 -3.69 6.53
C LEU A 64 -5.72 -4.61 7.75
N GLU A 65 -6.82 -5.21 8.22
CA GLU A 65 -6.78 -6.17 9.33
C GLU A 65 -5.95 -7.42 8.98
N LYS A 66 -6.05 -7.90 7.74
CA LYS A 66 -5.21 -9.01 7.25
C LYS A 66 -3.73 -8.63 7.18
N ILE A 67 -3.42 -7.43 6.66
CA ILE A 67 -2.04 -6.93 6.55
C ILE A 67 -1.44 -6.71 7.94
N ASN A 68 -2.12 -5.94 8.81
CA ASN A 68 -1.65 -5.66 10.17
C ASN A 68 -1.53 -6.93 11.03
N GLY A 69 -2.37 -7.93 10.78
CA GLY A 69 -2.31 -9.24 11.42
C GLY A 69 -1.26 -10.21 10.83
N ASN A 70 -0.45 -9.77 9.87
CA ASN A 70 0.49 -10.60 9.10
C ASN A 70 -0.15 -11.83 8.42
N LYS A 71 -1.46 -11.78 8.15
CA LYS A 71 -2.19 -12.84 7.44
C LYS A 71 -2.06 -12.71 5.93
N LEU A 72 -1.68 -11.53 5.46
CA LEU A 72 -1.44 -11.21 4.05
C LEU A 72 -0.20 -10.31 3.96
N THR A 73 0.82 -10.77 3.26
CA THR A 73 2.13 -10.09 3.15
C THR A 73 2.57 -9.83 1.71
N ASN A 74 1.79 -10.33 0.74
CA ASN A 74 2.02 -10.15 -0.69
C ASN A 74 0.69 -9.98 -1.43
N GLY A 75 0.76 -9.48 -2.65
CA GLY A 75 -0.41 -9.22 -3.50
C GLY A 75 -0.62 -7.74 -3.71
N PHE A 76 -1.86 -7.32 -3.97
CA PHE A 76 -2.15 -5.93 -4.31
C PHE A 76 -3.06 -5.25 -3.30
N ILE A 77 -2.83 -3.96 -3.10
CA ILE A 77 -3.67 -3.06 -2.33
C ILE A 77 -4.21 -1.96 -3.25
N TYR A 78 -5.53 -1.85 -3.32
CA TYR A 78 -6.21 -0.81 -4.08
C TYR A 78 -6.51 0.38 -3.19
N LEU A 79 -5.94 1.53 -3.54
CA LEU A 79 -6.11 2.79 -2.84
C LEU A 79 -7.17 3.62 -3.54
N GLN A 80 -8.12 4.17 -2.77
CA GLN A 80 -9.18 5.04 -3.27
C GLN A 80 -9.08 6.43 -2.65
N ASN A 81 -9.58 7.46 -3.34
CA ASN A 81 -9.53 8.85 -2.89
C ASN A 81 -8.12 9.27 -2.44
N VAL A 82 -7.13 8.96 -3.27
CA VAL A 82 -5.71 9.12 -2.94
C VAL A 82 -5.32 10.59 -2.86
N HIS A 83 -4.52 10.88 -1.84
CA HIS A 83 -3.82 12.14 -1.62
C HIS A 83 -2.35 11.83 -1.35
N TYR A 84 -1.44 12.70 -1.78
CA TYR A 84 0.00 12.51 -1.54
C TYR A 84 0.54 13.58 -0.60
N TRP A 85 1.52 13.20 0.22
CA TRP A 85 2.25 14.12 1.10
C TRP A 85 3.46 14.67 0.36
N GLY A 86 3.50 15.99 0.14
CA GLY A 86 4.63 16.68 -0.44
C GLY A 86 5.78 16.88 0.55
N SER A 87 6.97 17.11 0.03
CA SER A 87 8.18 17.45 0.80
C SER A 87 8.13 18.84 1.45
N ASP A 88 7.08 19.61 1.18
CA ASP A 88 6.79 20.91 1.77
C ASP A 88 5.81 20.82 2.95
N ASP A 89 5.58 19.59 3.45
CA ASP A 89 4.60 19.26 4.48
C ASP A 89 3.16 19.67 4.09
N VAL A 90 2.81 19.54 2.81
CA VAL A 90 1.46 19.82 2.30
C VAL A 90 0.85 18.55 1.72
N ILE A 91 -0.43 18.31 2.04
CA ILE A 91 -1.19 17.21 1.47
C ILE A 91 -1.92 17.67 0.22
N TYR A 92 -1.71 16.96 -0.88
CA TYR A 92 -2.26 17.27 -2.20
C TYR A 92 -3.24 16.20 -2.67
N ALA A 93 -4.29 16.61 -3.36
CA ALA A 93 -5.18 15.67 -4.03
C ALA A 93 -4.45 15.02 -5.22
N PHE A 94 -4.51 13.69 -5.31
CA PHE A 94 -4.01 12.97 -6.49
C PHE A 94 -4.99 13.04 -7.68
N LYS A 95 -6.28 13.24 -7.39
CA LYS A 95 -7.33 13.30 -8.40
C LYS A 95 -7.21 14.57 -9.25
N ASP A 96 -7.24 14.41 -10.56
CA ASP A 96 -7.31 15.51 -11.52
C ASP A 96 -8.36 15.21 -12.63
N LYS A 97 -8.24 15.84 -13.81
CA LYS A 97 -9.17 15.61 -14.93
C LYS A 97 -9.01 14.23 -15.58
N GLU A 98 -7.87 13.59 -15.39
CA GLU A 98 -7.45 12.35 -16.06
C GLU A 98 -7.38 11.17 -15.08
N ASN A 99 -7.12 11.45 -13.80
CA ASN A 99 -7.01 10.46 -12.73
C ASN A 99 -8.26 10.44 -11.86
N ALA A 100 -8.86 9.27 -11.68
CA ALA A 100 -10.02 9.08 -10.82
C ALA A 100 -9.72 9.25 -9.32
N GLY A 101 -8.44 9.36 -8.95
CA GLY A 101 -7.98 9.40 -7.55
C GLY A 101 -7.79 8.01 -6.96
N SER A 102 -7.48 6.99 -7.77
CA SER A 102 -7.18 5.64 -7.31
C SER A 102 -5.85 5.14 -7.85
N ILE A 103 -5.16 4.31 -7.06
CA ILE A 103 -3.85 3.74 -7.39
C ILE A 103 -3.79 2.30 -6.87
N LEU A 104 -3.04 1.45 -7.55
CA LEU A 104 -2.77 0.07 -7.13
C LEU A 104 -1.29 -0.07 -6.76
N PHE A 105 -1.00 -0.59 -5.57
CA PHE A 105 0.36 -0.91 -5.12
C PHE A 105 0.48 -2.38 -4.73
N ARG A 106 1.72 -2.85 -4.61
CA ARG A 106 2.03 -4.15 -4.02
C ARG A 106 2.01 -4.06 -2.50
N ILE A 107 1.50 -5.10 -1.84
CA ILE A 107 1.46 -5.19 -0.38
C ILE A 107 2.88 -5.36 0.18
N GLU A 108 3.73 -6.11 -0.52
CA GLU A 108 5.11 -6.33 -0.14
C GLU A 108 5.98 -5.06 -0.09
N ASP A 109 5.55 -3.99 -0.77
CA ASP A 109 6.24 -2.70 -0.79
C ASP A 109 5.81 -1.78 0.38
N ILE A 110 4.82 -2.19 1.20
CA ILE A 110 4.35 -1.39 2.33
C ILE A 110 5.43 -1.34 3.41
N ARG A 111 5.92 -0.14 3.70
CA ARG A 111 6.88 0.12 4.78
C ARG A 111 6.20 0.45 6.10
N LYS A 112 5.13 1.26 6.04
CA LYS A 112 4.36 1.71 7.19
C LYS A 112 2.90 1.89 6.82
N LEU A 113 2.02 1.57 7.76
CA LEU A 113 0.59 1.80 7.65
C LEU A 113 0.05 2.40 8.94
N LYS A 114 -0.83 3.39 8.83
CA LYS A 114 -1.53 3.99 9.97
C LYS A 114 -2.96 4.37 9.60
N THR A 115 -3.93 3.74 10.26
CA THR A 115 -5.34 4.13 10.12
C THR A 115 -5.61 5.46 10.81
N LEU A 116 -6.46 6.27 10.18
CA LEU A 116 -6.81 7.63 10.56
C LEU A 116 -8.32 7.71 10.82
N ASN A 117 -8.71 8.59 11.74
CA ASN A 117 -10.13 8.75 12.09
C ASN A 117 -10.89 9.65 11.12
N ASN A 118 -10.18 10.51 10.38
CA ASN A 118 -10.76 11.50 9.48
C ASN A 118 -9.97 11.56 8.16
N ALA A 119 -10.63 12.04 7.11
CA ALA A 119 -10.00 12.35 5.83
C ALA A 119 -8.98 13.49 5.96
N PRO A 120 -7.90 13.49 5.15
CA PRO A 120 -7.03 14.64 5.03
C PRO A 120 -7.76 15.84 4.41
N ILE A 121 -7.43 17.02 4.91
CA ILE A 121 -7.76 18.31 4.32
C ILE A 121 -6.61 18.68 3.37
N VAL A 122 -6.93 18.80 2.09
CA VAL A 122 -5.99 19.23 1.04
C VAL A 122 -5.49 20.66 1.33
N GLY A 123 -4.19 20.88 1.12
CA GLY A 123 -3.54 22.18 1.35
C GLY A 123 -3.12 22.42 2.80
N GLN A 124 -3.30 21.44 3.69
CA GLN A 124 -2.79 21.43 5.05
C GLN A 124 -1.74 20.31 5.21
N GLY A 125 -0.88 20.43 6.22
CA GLY A 125 0.08 19.39 6.56
C GLY A 125 -0.48 18.39 7.56
N ILE A 126 0.40 17.60 8.16
CA ILE A 126 -0.01 16.57 9.13
C ILE A 126 -0.51 17.16 10.46
N GLU A 127 -0.27 18.44 10.75
CA GLU A 127 -0.71 19.15 11.96
C GLU A 127 -2.23 19.17 12.15
N GLN A 128 -3.00 18.86 11.11
CA GLN A 128 -4.45 18.70 11.18
C GLN A 128 -4.90 17.48 12.00
N TYR A 129 -4.00 16.51 12.24
CA TYR A 129 -4.30 15.29 12.99
C TYR A 129 -4.00 15.46 14.49
N ALA A 130 -4.47 14.49 15.28
CA ALA A 130 -4.16 14.43 16.71
C ALA A 130 -2.64 14.28 16.94
N GLU A 131 -2.17 14.81 18.07
CA GLU A 131 -0.74 14.90 18.40
C GLU A 131 -0.02 13.55 18.34
N ASP A 132 -0.68 12.47 18.78
CA ASP A 132 -0.13 11.11 18.74
C ASP A 132 0.08 10.60 17.31
N ILE A 133 -0.80 10.98 16.37
CA ILE A 133 -0.66 10.67 14.95
C ILE A 133 0.47 11.49 14.36
N VAL A 134 0.50 12.79 14.66
CA VAL A 134 1.56 13.71 14.20
C VAL A 134 2.94 13.19 14.61
N GLU A 135 3.11 12.79 15.86
CA GLU A 135 4.37 12.24 16.36
C GLU A 135 4.79 10.99 15.58
N GLN A 136 3.85 10.09 15.27
CA GLN A 136 4.13 8.88 14.48
C GLN A 136 4.47 9.17 13.01
N LEU A 137 3.96 10.27 12.44
CA LEU A 137 4.19 10.63 11.04
C LEU A 137 5.42 11.51 10.84
N LYS A 138 5.86 12.27 11.85
CA LYS A 138 7.06 13.14 11.77
C LYS A 138 8.32 12.40 11.34
N ASP A 139 8.52 11.18 11.82
CA ASP A 139 9.66 10.34 11.45
C ASP A 139 9.60 9.83 10.00
N LEU A 140 8.47 10.03 9.33
CA LEU A 140 8.18 9.56 7.97
C LEU A 140 8.00 10.74 7.01
N ASP A 141 8.30 11.96 7.44
CA ASP A 141 8.19 13.16 6.61
C ASP A 141 9.01 12.97 5.31
N PRO A 142 8.40 13.12 4.13
CA PRO A 142 9.09 13.06 2.85
C PRO A 142 10.30 14.02 2.77
N ALA A 143 10.27 15.16 3.48
CA ALA A 143 11.38 16.10 3.56
C ALA A 143 12.62 15.50 4.23
N ASN A 144 12.44 14.58 5.18
CA ASN A 144 13.52 13.92 5.91
C ASN A 144 14.09 12.71 5.13
N ALA A 145 13.41 12.24 4.09
CA ALA A 145 13.79 11.07 3.30
C ALA A 145 14.83 11.36 2.20
N GLN A 146 15.12 12.63 1.91
CA GLN A 146 16.13 13.03 0.91
C GLN A 146 17.54 13.30 1.49
N GLY A 147 17.80 12.88 2.73
CA GLY A 147 19.06 13.05 3.46
C GLY A 147 20.00 11.86 3.42
#